data_AF-A0A6L9QUK6-F1
#
_entry.id   AF-A0A6L9QUK6-F1
#
_cell.length_a   1.000
_cell.length_b   1.000
_cell.length_c   1.000
_cell.angle_alpha   90.00
_cell.angle_beta   90.00
_cell.angle_gamma   90.00
#
_symmetry.space_group_name_H-M   'P 1'
#
loop_
_entity.id
_entity.type
_entity.pdbx_description
1 polymer ?
#
loop_
_entity_poly.entity_id
_entity_poly.type
_entity_poly.pdbx_seq_one_letter_code
_entity_poly.pdbx_strand_id
1 'polypeptide(L)'
;MDVHIHVASGYSLRHGTAAPAALAERAADLGMETLALTDRDGLYGAVRHVRSCADAGLGAVVGADLRVVSTGEERIVVLAEGRAGWRSLCRLVSAAHAAGGRGNPVVTREMVGAHAEGLVVLLGPASDVGRAVAGRRPDAAAA
;
A
#
# COMPACT_ATOMS: atom_id res chain seq x y z
N MET A 1 -9.81 15.29 12.60
CA MET A 1 -8.36 15.07 12.36
C MET A 1 -8.27 14.05 11.26
N ASP A 2 -7.58 14.37 10.18
CA ASP A 2 -7.54 13.57 8.96
C ASP A 2 -6.18 12.88 8.82
N VAL A 3 -6.19 11.64 8.32
CA VAL A 3 -4.98 10.84 8.09
C VAL A 3 -4.92 10.40 6.63
N HIS A 4 -3.78 10.64 5.98
CA HIS A 4 -3.54 10.11 4.64
C HIS A 4 -3.05 8.65 4.74
N ILE A 5 -3.87 7.73 4.23
CA ILE A 5 -3.64 6.28 4.28
C ILE A 5 -3.17 5.68 2.94
N HIS A 6 -3.04 6.52 1.90
CA HIS A 6 -2.51 6.15 0.59
C HIS A 6 -1.52 7.23 0.15
N VAL A 7 -0.23 7.00 0.38
CA VAL A 7 0.86 7.96 0.16
C VAL A 7 2.04 7.24 -0.47
N ALA A 8 2.60 7.82 -1.53
CA ALA A 8 3.80 7.30 -2.19
C ALA A 8 5.01 8.20 -1.90
N SER A 9 6.15 7.60 -1.57
CA SER A 9 7.43 8.30 -1.43
C SER A 9 8.28 8.19 -2.70
N GLY A 10 9.45 8.82 -2.70
CA GLY A 10 10.48 8.69 -3.73
C GLY A 10 10.97 7.26 -3.98
N TYR A 11 10.64 6.31 -3.09
CA TYR A 11 10.90 4.88 -3.29
C TYR A 11 9.93 4.22 -4.26
N SER A 12 8.81 4.86 -4.56
CA SER A 12 7.90 4.48 -5.65
C SER A 12 8.43 5.03 -6.98
N LEU A 13 9.31 4.28 -7.65
CA LEU A 13 9.98 4.73 -8.88
C LEU A 13 8.97 5.30 -9.89
N ARG A 14 9.17 6.56 -10.30
CA ARG A 14 8.28 7.35 -11.21
C ARG A 14 6.88 7.70 -10.67
N HIS A 15 6.59 7.39 -9.41
CA HIS A 15 5.26 7.58 -8.81
C HIS A 15 5.28 8.34 -7.49
N GLY A 16 6.45 8.62 -6.91
CA GLY A 16 6.61 9.55 -5.81
C GLY A 16 7.93 10.31 -5.91
N THR A 17 7.99 11.48 -5.27
CA THR A 17 9.12 12.40 -5.34
C THR A 17 9.65 12.80 -3.96
N ALA A 18 8.78 12.83 -2.95
CA ALA A 18 9.15 13.22 -1.59
C ALA A 18 9.85 12.08 -0.85
N ALA A 19 10.94 12.39 -0.14
CA ALA A 19 11.54 11.45 0.80
C ALA A 19 10.61 11.23 2.02
N PRO A 20 10.64 10.06 2.67
CA PRO A 20 9.83 9.80 3.86
C PRO A 20 9.98 10.85 4.98
N ALA A 21 11.18 11.41 5.16
CA ALA A 21 11.43 12.48 6.13
C ALA A 21 10.63 13.75 5.82
N ALA A 22 10.63 14.19 4.57
CA ALA A 22 9.87 15.38 4.14
C ALA A 22 8.36 15.16 4.24
N LEU A 23 7.88 13.93 4.01
CA LEU A 23 6.47 13.57 4.21
C LEU A 23 6.09 13.64 5.69
N ALA A 24 6.94 13.13 6.58
CA ALA A 24 6.71 13.17 8.02
C ALA A 24 6.72 14.61 8.56
N GLU A 25 7.72 15.42 8.19
CA GLU A 25 7.79 16.84 8.54
C GLU A 25 6.50 17.57 8.10
N ARG A 26 6.07 17.35 6.86
CA ARG A 26 4.86 17.99 6.34
C ARG A 26 3.59 17.55 7.08
N ALA A 27 3.51 16.28 7.48
CA ALA A 27 2.37 15.77 8.26
C ALA A 27 2.33 16.41 9.66
N ALA A 28 3.48 16.57 10.30
CA ALA A 28 3.60 17.25 11.60
C ALA A 28 3.18 18.74 11.50
N ASP A 29 3.64 19.45 10.47
CA ASP A 29 3.25 20.85 10.21
C ASP A 29 1.73 21.02 10.02
N LEU A 30 1.06 19.98 9.51
CA LEU A 30 -0.38 19.96 9.31
C LEU A 30 -1.15 19.50 10.56
N GLY A 31 -0.47 19.22 11.67
CA GLY A 31 -1.08 18.77 12.92
C GLY A 31 -1.65 17.34 12.84
N MET A 32 -1.13 16.50 11.94
CA MET A 32 -1.50 15.08 11.90
C MET A 32 -0.76 14.33 13.02
N GLU A 33 -1.41 13.30 13.58
CA GLU A 33 -0.79 12.42 14.58
C GLU A 33 -0.24 11.13 13.97
N THR A 34 -0.62 10.81 12.73
CA THR A 34 -0.29 9.54 12.07
C THR A 34 -0.09 9.76 10.58
N LEU A 35 0.84 9.01 9.98
CA LEU A 35 1.10 9.02 8.55
C LEU A 35 1.30 7.60 8.01
N ALA A 36 0.60 7.25 6.94
CA ALA A 36 0.84 6.01 6.22
C ALA A 36 1.89 6.19 5.11
N LEU A 37 2.62 5.12 4.81
CA LEU A 37 3.37 4.99 3.56
C LEU A 37 2.95 3.70 2.84
N THR A 38 2.57 3.84 1.58
CA THR A 38 2.07 2.77 0.72
C THR A 38 2.80 2.85 -0.63
N ASP A 39 4.10 2.61 -0.60
CA ASP A 39 4.92 2.65 -1.81
C ASP A 39 4.45 1.61 -2.84
N ARG A 40 4.71 1.89 -4.11
CA ARG A 40 4.38 0.98 -5.19
C ARG A 40 5.26 -0.25 -5.16
N ASP A 41 4.61 -1.40 -5.32
CA ASP A 41 5.23 -2.66 -5.71
C ASP A 41 6.22 -3.21 -4.65
N GLY A 42 6.34 -2.58 -3.48
CA GLY A 42 7.28 -3.01 -2.46
C GLY A 42 7.29 -2.14 -1.21
N LEU A 43 8.23 -2.45 -0.31
CA LEU A 43 8.36 -1.86 1.02
C LEU A 43 9.69 -1.10 1.18
N TYR A 44 10.24 -0.59 0.08
CA TYR A 44 11.60 -0.04 0.04
C TYR A 44 11.77 1.19 0.95
N GLY A 45 10.73 2.01 1.07
CA GLY A 45 10.72 3.18 1.96
C GLY A 45 10.29 2.89 3.40
N ALA A 46 9.78 1.70 3.71
CA ALA A 46 9.07 1.40 4.97
C ALA A 46 9.91 1.66 6.23
N VAL A 47 11.16 1.18 6.26
CA VAL A 47 12.04 1.37 7.44
C VAL A 47 12.38 2.85 7.65
N ARG A 48 12.60 3.60 6.56
CA ARG A 48 12.89 5.03 6.65
C ARG A 48 11.67 5.81 7.11
N HIS A 49 10.49 5.44 6.61
CA HIS A 49 9.21 6.00 7.03
C HIS A 49 8.96 5.86 8.53
N VAL A 50 9.11 4.64 9.06
CA VAL A 50 8.89 4.39 10.49
C VAL A 50 9.85 5.22 11.35
N ARG A 51 11.12 5.32 10.95
CA ARG A 51 12.11 6.17 11.64
C ARG A 51 11.74 7.64 11.56
N SER A 52 11.45 8.15 10.36
CA SER A 52 11.07 9.55 10.16
C SER A 52 9.81 9.95 10.91
N CYS A 53 8.80 9.06 10.98
CA CYS A 53 7.61 9.30 11.80
C CYS A 53 7.97 9.35 13.29
N ALA A 54 8.80 8.43 13.78
CA ALA A 54 9.23 8.43 15.17
C ALA A 54 10.00 9.72 15.53
N ASP A 55 10.91 10.16 14.66
CA ASP A 55 11.68 11.41 14.85
C ASP A 55 10.76 12.66 14.87
N ALA A 56 9.65 12.62 14.14
CA ALA A 56 8.64 13.69 14.07
C ALA A 56 7.51 13.55 15.12
N GLY A 57 7.54 12.53 15.99
CA GLY A 57 6.48 12.29 16.99
C GLY A 57 5.16 11.76 16.40
N LEU A 58 5.19 11.17 15.21
CA LEU A 58 4.04 10.63 14.49
C LEU A 58 3.91 9.11 14.66
N GLY A 59 2.66 8.64 14.70
CA GLY A 59 2.35 7.23 14.47
C GLY A 59 2.63 6.82 13.01
N ALA A 60 3.26 5.67 12.82
CA ALA A 60 3.58 5.16 11.48
C ALA A 60 2.62 4.03 11.07
N VAL A 61 1.96 4.19 9.93
CA VAL A 61 1.26 3.09 9.24
C VAL A 61 2.10 2.67 8.03
N VAL A 62 2.26 1.36 7.83
CA VAL A 62 3.03 0.80 6.71
C VAL A 62 2.10 -0.03 5.84
N GLY A 63 2.22 0.15 4.53
CA GLY A 63 1.51 -0.62 3.54
C GLY A 63 2.27 -0.70 2.21
N ALA A 64 1.62 -1.28 1.22
CA ALA A 64 2.09 -1.29 -0.16
C ALA A 64 0.89 -1.12 -1.11
N ASP A 65 1.11 -0.39 -2.20
CA ASP A 65 0.18 -0.33 -3.31
C ASP A 65 0.63 -1.36 -4.36
N LEU A 66 -0.18 -2.40 -4.60
CA LEU A 66 0.20 -3.64 -5.30
C LEU A 66 -0.68 -3.87 -6.54
N ARG A 67 -0.05 -4.32 -7.63
CA ARG A 67 -0.75 -4.68 -8.87
C ARG A 67 -1.43 -6.05 -8.77
N VAL A 68 -2.65 -6.15 -9.28
CA VAL A 68 -3.45 -7.39 -9.32
C VAL A 68 -3.48 -7.97 -10.74
N VAL A 69 -3.31 -9.28 -10.85
CA VAL A 69 -3.18 -10.00 -12.15
C VAL A 69 -4.47 -9.99 -12.99
N SER A 70 -5.65 -9.75 -12.42
CA SER A 70 -6.94 -10.00 -13.09
C SER A 70 -7.19 -9.21 -14.39
N THR A 71 -6.62 -8.01 -14.58
CA THR A 71 -6.78 -7.26 -15.84
C THR A 71 -5.57 -6.40 -16.29
N GLY A 72 -4.42 -6.53 -15.63
CA GLY A 72 -3.14 -5.93 -16.09
C GLY A 72 -2.83 -4.52 -15.58
N GLU A 73 -3.79 -3.79 -15.01
CA GLU A 73 -3.56 -2.47 -14.39
C GLU A 73 -4.29 -2.25 -13.06
N GLU A 74 -4.98 -3.27 -12.55
CA GLU A 74 -5.70 -3.15 -11.30
C GLU A 74 -4.73 -3.05 -10.12
N ARG A 75 -5.08 -2.21 -9.15
CA ARG A 75 -4.26 -2.03 -7.95
C ARG A 75 -5.08 -1.97 -6.68
N ILE A 76 -4.49 -2.48 -5.62
CA ILE A 76 -5.04 -2.44 -4.26
C ILE A 76 -3.98 -1.91 -3.32
N VAL A 77 -4.42 -1.18 -2.30
CA VAL A 77 -3.54 -0.79 -1.20
C VAL A 77 -3.73 -1.78 -0.06
N VAL A 78 -2.63 -2.27 0.50
CA VAL A 78 -2.62 -3.22 1.61
C VAL A 78 -1.87 -2.59 2.77
N LEU A 79 -2.53 -2.42 3.92
CA LEU A 79 -1.96 -1.88 5.15
C LEU A 79 -1.70 -3.00 6.16
N ALA A 80 -0.60 -2.89 6.89
CA ALA A 80 -0.23 -3.83 7.94
C ALA A 80 -0.71 -3.33 9.32
N GLU A 81 -1.46 -4.18 10.02
CA GLU A 81 -1.85 -3.97 11.41
C GLU A 81 -0.96 -4.78 12.36
N GLY A 82 -0.19 -4.05 13.18
CA GLY A 82 0.70 -4.65 14.18
C GLY A 82 1.78 -5.55 13.58
N ARG A 83 2.32 -6.44 14.43
CA ARG A 83 3.45 -7.31 14.05
C ARG A 83 3.03 -8.47 13.13
N ALA A 84 1.79 -8.95 13.30
CA ALA A 84 1.22 -9.99 12.44
C ALA A 84 1.03 -9.46 11.03
N GLY A 85 0.37 -8.30 10.89
CA GLY A 85 0.20 -7.62 9.61
C GLY A 85 1.51 -7.31 8.91
N TRP A 86 2.52 -6.82 9.62
CA TRP A 86 3.84 -6.57 9.03
C TRP A 86 4.46 -7.84 8.44
N ARG A 87 4.41 -8.96 9.18
CA ARG A 87 4.93 -10.26 8.72
C ARG A 87 4.19 -10.74 7.47
N SER A 88 2.86 -10.63 7.48
CA SER A 88 1.99 -10.99 6.37
C SER A 88 2.26 -10.14 5.13
N LEU A 89 2.38 -8.82 5.30
CA LEU A 89 2.66 -7.89 4.21
C LEU A 89 4.02 -8.17 3.58
N CYS A 90 5.06 -8.41 4.38
CA CYS A 90 6.38 -8.81 3.87
C CYS A 90 6.29 -10.09 3.03
N ARG A 91 5.58 -11.12 3.52
CA ARG A 91 5.41 -12.39 2.80
C ARG A 91 4.64 -12.20 1.49
N LEU A 92 3.56 -11.43 1.52
CA LEU A 92 2.76 -11.11 0.33
C LEU A 92 3.59 -10.37 -0.72
N VAL A 93 4.36 -9.36 -0.32
CA VAL A 93 5.24 -8.61 -1.23
C VAL A 93 6.32 -9.53 -1.81
N SER A 94 6.96 -10.36 -0.98
CA SER A 94 7.92 -11.37 -1.46
C SER A 94 7.30 -12.33 -2.47
N ALA A 95 6.10 -12.84 -2.19
CA ALA A 95 5.38 -13.71 -3.10
C ALA A 95 5.00 -12.99 -4.41
N ALA A 96 4.64 -11.70 -4.34
CA ALA A 96 4.34 -10.89 -5.52
C ALA A 96 5.54 -10.74 -6.45
N HIS A 97 6.73 -10.49 -5.88
CA HIS A 97 7.99 -10.45 -6.64
C HIS A 97 8.39 -11.81 -7.22
N ALA A 98 8.09 -12.90 -6.51
CA ALA A 98 8.40 -14.25 -6.98
C ALA A 98 7.46 -14.73 -8.11
N ALA A 99 6.17 -14.38 -8.03
CA ALA A 99 5.18 -14.69 -9.06
C ALA A 99 5.30 -13.78 -10.29
N GLY A 100 5.76 -12.55 -10.09
CA GLY A 100 5.97 -11.56 -11.14
C GLY A 100 7.23 -11.82 -11.98
N GLY A 101 7.24 -11.26 -13.19
CA GLY A 101 8.47 -11.11 -13.96
C GLY A 101 9.43 -10.11 -13.29
N ARG A 102 10.69 -10.07 -13.72
CA ARG A 102 11.70 -9.16 -13.15
C ARG A 102 11.21 -7.71 -13.18
N GLY A 103 11.05 -7.10 -12.00
CA GLY A 103 10.58 -5.72 -11.84
C GLY A 103 9.07 -5.52 -12.07
N ASN A 104 8.28 -6.59 -12.11
CA ASN A 104 6.84 -6.57 -12.32
C ASN A 104 6.12 -7.42 -11.26
N PRO A 105 6.20 -7.07 -9.97
CA PRO A 105 5.52 -7.83 -8.92
C PRO A 105 4.01 -7.72 -9.07
N VAL A 106 3.33 -8.85 -8.90
CA VAL A 106 1.88 -8.96 -9.07
C VAL A 106 1.30 -9.88 -8.02
N VAL A 107 0.08 -9.58 -7.55
CA VAL A 107 -0.67 -10.43 -6.63
C VAL A 107 -1.94 -10.96 -7.27
N THR A 108 -2.40 -12.11 -6.81
CA THR A 108 -3.76 -12.60 -7.05
C THR A 108 -4.61 -12.41 -5.79
N ARG A 109 -5.94 -12.42 -5.93
CA ARG A 109 -6.86 -12.43 -4.77
C ARG A 109 -6.59 -13.61 -3.83
N GLU A 110 -6.23 -14.76 -4.40
CA GLU A 110 -5.85 -15.96 -3.63
C GLU A 110 -4.58 -15.73 -2.80
N MET A 111 -3.54 -15.12 -3.38
CA MET A 111 -2.31 -14.79 -2.63
C MET A 111 -2.59 -13.81 -1.49
N VAL A 112 -3.44 -12.81 -1.72
CA VAL A 112 -3.86 -11.86 -0.68
C VAL A 112 -4.60 -12.59 0.43
N GLY A 113 -5.54 -13.49 0.09
CA GLY A 113 -6.26 -14.32 1.05
C GLY A 113 -5.35 -15.24 1.87
N ALA A 114 -4.35 -15.86 1.23
CA ALA A 114 -3.37 -16.74 1.88
C ALA A 114 -2.44 -16.00 2.87
N HIS A 115 -2.37 -14.68 2.78
CA HIS A 115 -1.55 -13.82 3.65
C HIS A 115 -2.39 -12.80 4.44
N ALA A 116 -3.69 -12.98 4.60
CA ALA A 116 -4.59 -11.94 5.10
C ALA A 116 -4.44 -11.56 6.59
N GLU A 117 -3.70 -12.33 7.39
CA GLU A 117 -3.59 -12.11 8.84
C GLU A 117 -3.04 -10.72 9.15
N GLY A 118 -3.84 -9.88 9.82
CA GLY A 118 -3.46 -8.52 10.20
C GLY A 118 -3.34 -7.56 9.02
N LEU A 119 -3.96 -7.85 7.87
CA LEU A 119 -3.95 -6.95 6.71
C LEU A 119 -5.30 -6.24 6.55
N VAL A 120 -5.24 -4.96 6.23
CA VAL A 120 -6.40 -4.16 5.78
C VAL A 120 -6.21 -3.85 4.30
N VAL A 121 -7.19 -4.19 3.47
CA VAL A 121 -7.14 -3.94 2.02
C VAL A 121 -8.08 -2.78 1.67
N LEU A 122 -7.56 -1.78 0.96
CA LEU A 122 -8.34 -0.67 0.42
C LEU A 122 -8.55 -0.89 -1.09
N LEU A 123 -9.83 -0.99 -1.47
CA LEU A 123 -10.25 -1.07 -2.86
C LEU A 123 -10.44 0.35 -3.40
N GLY A 124 -9.42 0.85 -4.08
CA GLY A 124 -9.46 2.18 -4.72
C GLY A 124 -10.14 2.17 -6.09
N PRO A 125 -10.25 3.33 -6.76
CA PRO A 125 -10.80 3.44 -8.11
C PRO A 125 -10.07 2.58 -9.16
N ALA A 126 -8.79 2.27 -8.91
CA ALA A 126 -7.99 1.40 -9.76
C ALA A 126 -8.20 -0.10 -9.49
N SER A 127 -8.91 -0.50 -8.43
CA SER A 127 -9.25 -1.91 -8.18
C SER A 127 -10.27 -2.42 -9.19
N ASP A 128 -10.42 -3.74 -9.29
CA ASP A 128 -11.47 -4.40 -10.07
C ASP A 128 -12.88 -3.90 -9.67
N VAL A 129 -13.16 -3.83 -8.37
CA VAL A 129 -14.41 -3.28 -7.83
C VAL A 129 -14.60 -1.82 -8.24
N GLY A 130 -13.56 -0.98 -8.06
CA GLY A 130 -13.60 0.42 -8.46
C GLY A 130 -13.88 0.62 -9.95
N ARG A 131 -13.21 -0.16 -10.80
CA ARG A 131 -13.41 -0.16 -12.26
C ARG A 131 -14.78 -0.70 -12.66
N ALA A 132 -15.29 -1.74 -11.99
CA ALA A 132 -16.60 -2.30 -12.23
C ALA A 132 -17.72 -1.30 -11.91
N VAL A 133 -17.63 -0.62 -10.77
CA VAL A 133 -18.56 0.45 -10.37
C VAL A 133 -18.51 1.62 -11.36
N ALA A 134 -17.31 2.11 -11.71
CA ALA A 134 -17.15 3.18 -12.68
C ALA A 134 -17.71 2.82 -14.07
N GLY A 135 -17.56 1.55 -14.47
CA GLY A 135 -18.11 1.00 -15.70
C GLY A 135 -19.61 0.68 -15.65
N ARG A 136 -20.31 0.98 -14.54
CA ARG A 136 -21.73 0.64 -14.30
C ARG A 136 -22.02 -0.86 -14.48
N ARG A 137 -21.10 -1.72 -14.04
CA ARG A 137 -21.21 -3.19 -14.03
C ARG A 137 -21.27 -3.70 -12.58
N PRO A 138 -22.37 -3.44 -11.84
CA PRO A 138 -22.47 -3.81 -10.43
C PRO A 138 -22.34 -5.32 -10.19
N ASP A 139 -22.81 -6.15 -11.13
CA ASP A 139 -22.70 -7.61 -11.03
C ASP A 139 -21.24 -8.11 -11.01
N ALA A 140 -20.34 -7.37 -11.67
CA ALA A 140 -18.92 -7.68 -11.69
C ALA A 140 -18.17 -7.16 -10.44
N ALA A 141 -18.80 -6.30 -9.63
CA ALA A 141 -18.23 -5.76 -8.40
C ALA A 141 -18.52 -6.65 -7.17
N ALA A 142 -19.52 -7.53 -7.26
CA ALA A 142 -19.97 -8.39 -6.17
C ALA A 142 -19.25 -9.75 -6.08
N ALA A 143 -18.32 -10.03 -7.00
CA ALA A 143 -17.61 -11.31 -7.14
C ALA A 143 -16.21 -11.34 -6.48
#